data_AF-A0A1Y2EJN3-F1
#
_entry.id   AF-A0A1Y2EJN3-F1
#
_cell.length_a   1.000
_cell.length_b   1.000
_cell.length_c   1.000
_cell.angle_alpha   90.00
_cell.angle_beta   90.00
_cell.angle_gamma   90.00
#
_symmetry.space_group_name_H-M   'P 1'
#
loop_
_entity.id
_entity.type
_entity.pdbx_description
1 polymer ?
#
loop_
_entity_poly.entity_id
_entity_poly.type
_entity_poly.pdbx_seq_one_letter_code
_entity_poly.pdbx_strand_id
1 'polypeptide(L)'
;MMGPVKEGFQVLGDKIGEFEDTVNTSTFGRVFRLDGSGHPKTVKGASFYREIRAGFTTFATMAYIIAVNASVLTESGGTCICKGTPEDPGCVLEQEYTDCLLVLKRDMITATAALAGLASIAFGFLTNLPVALAPGMGLNAYFTYQVVGWHGTGMVPYRIALTAIFVEGFIFIFLALTGMRQWLVKMIPATIKTACGVGIGLFLTEIGLSYSAGIGAITGGHSTPLAIGGCPANMLNDDGECIRHIMRNPAMWIGIMLGGILVAFLMAFKVKSAIIIGIGVVSILSWPRSTSFTYFPYTTAGQERFDFFKQIIAFHPIQNILAAQQWNLDGTSASQFALALITFLYVDIIDCTATLYSMAKFCGVVGEDGDFPRSTVAYCTDAACISIGSLFGCSPVTAFIESGSGIAEGGRTGLTAITAGVCFLISLFFAPILASIPPWATGCTLVLVGCLMIRQVTSINWQYIGDAVPSFVTLAFMPFSYSVAYGLIAGMLIYVSLNTMIWVVVHLTGGRVTPSNWNEKEVYNWGMGKRDMPRWMRILAQKMTGRNNQDFEQKDAVEMVDTESSTVRTASQHGSSEPPGSPRGATQEHFGTAITSSQGQEADRTHAISH
;
A
#
# COMPACT_ATOMS: atom_id res chain seq x y z
N MET A 1 -2.23 -37.62 -35.03
CA MET A 1 -1.62 -37.62 -33.68
C MET A 1 -2.19 -36.58 -32.70
N MET A 2 -3.09 -35.66 -33.08
CA MET A 2 -3.70 -34.67 -32.17
C MET A 2 -5.00 -35.11 -31.44
N GLY A 3 -5.65 -36.18 -31.88
CA GLY A 3 -6.89 -36.72 -31.27
C GLY A 3 -6.72 -37.27 -29.85
N PRO A 4 -5.79 -38.21 -29.58
CA PRO A 4 -5.64 -38.80 -28.25
C PRO A 4 -5.10 -37.82 -27.19
N VAL A 5 -4.41 -36.76 -27.62
CA VAL A 5 -3.95 -35.68 -26.72
C VAL A 5 -5.13 -34.81 -26.28
N LYS A 6 -6.06 -34.47 -27.19
CA LYS A 6 -7.28 -33.71 -26.86
C LYS A 6 -8.21 -34.47 -25.92
N GLU A 7 -8.41 -35.77 -26.15
CA GLU A 7 -9.19 -36.62 -25.25
C GLU A 7 -8.53 -36.75 -23.87
N GLY A 8 -7.20 -36.88 -23.82
CA GLY A 8 -6.46 -36.85 -22.55
C GLY A 8 -6.64 -35.54 -21.77
N PHE A 9 -6.63 -34.39 -22.46
CA PHE A 9 -6.88 -33.08 -21.83
C PHE A 9 -8.35 -32.89 -21.39
N GLN A 10 -9.32 -33.44 -22.12
CA GLN A 10 -10.73 -33.42 -21.72
C GLN A 10 -10.99 -34.30 -20.50
N VAL A 11 -10.48 -35.53 -20.49
CA VAL A 11 -10.62 -36.44 -19.34
C VAL A 11 -9.92 -35.88 -18.10
N LEU A 12 -8.78 -35.20 -18.27
CA LEU A 12 -8.11 -34.50 -17.17
C LEU A 12 -8.95 -33.31 -16.68
N GLY A 13 -9.54 -32.53 -17.59
CA GLY A 13 -10.43 -31.42 -17.27
C GLY A 13 -11.69 -31.86 -16.52
N ASP A 14 -12.32 -32.96 -16.94
CA ASP A 14 -13.51 -33.51 -16.30
C ASP A 14 -13.21 -34.04 -14.90
N LYS A 15 -12.08 -34.74 -14.71
CA LYS A 15 -11.61 -35.18 -13.38
C LYS A 15 -11.27 -34.01 -12.45
N ILE A 16 -10.73 -32.93 -13.00
CA ILE A 16 -10.44 -31.69 -12.26
C ILE A 16 -11.75 -31.03 -11.82
N GLY A 17 -12.76 -30.98 -12.70
CA GLY A 17 -14.09 -30.44 -12.39
C GLY A 17 -14.83 -31.27 -11.32
N GLU A 18 -14.78 -32.59 -11.41
CA GLU A 18 -15.42 -33.49 -10.44
C GLU A 18 -14.77 -33.38 -9.03
N PHE A 19 -13.44 -33.19 -8.98
CA PHE A 19 -12.73 -32.89 -7.74
C PHE A 19 -13.10 -31.50 -7.19
N GLU A 20 -13.21 -30.49 -8.05
CA GLU A 20 -13.64 -29.14 -7.68
C GLU A 20 -15.04 -29.15 -7.04
N ASP A 21 -16.00 -29.82 -7.66
CA ASP A 21 -17.38 -29.90 -7.16
C ASP A 21 -17.46 -30.67 -5.83
N THR A 22 -16.65 -31.72 -5.67
CA THR A 22 -16.54 -32.46 -4.41
C THR A 22 -15.98 -31.58 -3.29
N VAL A 23 -14.94 -30.78 -3.57
CA VAL A 23 -14.34 -29.88 -2.58
C VAL A 23 -15.28 -28.71 -2.25
N ASN A 24 -15.95 -28.14 -3.26
CA ASN A 24 -16.89 -27.03 -3.10
C ASN A 24 -18.12 -27.41 -2.26
N THR A 25 -18.64 -28.64 -2.41
CA THR A 25 -19.79 -29.16 -1.65
C THR A 25 -19.42 -29.71 -0.27
N SER A 26 -18.12 -29.91 0.00
CA SER A 26 -17.63 -30.44 1.28
C SER A 26 -17.75 -29.46 2.45
N THR A 27 -17.50 -29.96 3.67
CA THR A 27 -17.41 -29.13 4.89
C THR A 27 -16.36 -28.03 4.75
N PHE A 28 -15.29 -28.27 3.98
CA PHE A 28 -14.26 -27.28 3.65
C PHE A 28 -14.83 -26.12 2.84
N GLY A 29 -15.61 -26.41 1.80
CA GLY A 29 -16.31 -25.40 1.01
C GLY A 29 -17.31 -24.60 1.82
N ARG A 30 -17.95 -25.21 2.83
CA ARG A 30 -18.88 -24.53 3.75
C ARG A 30 -18.19 -23.54 4.70
N VAL A 31 -16.95 -23.82 5.13
CA VAL A 31 -16.15 -22.91 5.98
C VAL A 31 -15.74 -21.64 5.21
N PHE A 32 -15.28 -21.80 3.97
CA PHE A 32 -14.85 -20.69 3.10
C PHE A 32 -16.00 -20.06 2.29
N ARG A 33 -17.22 -20.61 2.41
CA ARG A 33 -18.44 -20.14 1.72
C ARG A 33 -18.31 -20.18 0.20
N LEU A 34 -17.68 -21.23 -0.32
CA LEU A 34 -17.52 -21.48 -1.75
C LEU A 34 -18.87 -21.64 -2.44
N ASP A 35 -18.91 -21.38 -3.74
CA ASP A 35 -20.10 -21.56 -4.55
C ASP A 35 -20.52 -23.04 -4.56
N GLY A 36 -21.81 -23.34 -4.41
CA GLY A 36 -22.29 -24.73 -4.27
C GLY A 36 -22.20 -25.37 -2.87
N SER A 37 -21.62 -24.70 -1.86
CA SER A 37 -21.44 -25.24 -0.49
C SER A 37 -22.71 -25.34 0.37
N GLY A 38 -23.86 -24.86 -0.12
CA GLY A 38 -25.13 -24.83 0.61
C GLY A 38 -25.18 -23.89 1.82
N HIS A 39 -24.18 -23.00 1.99
CA HIS A 39 -24.16 -22.00 3.07
C HIS A 39 -25.12 -20.83 2.76
N PRO A 40 -25.91 -20.30 3.72
CA PRO A 40 -26.87 -19.20 3.47
C PRO A 40 -26.26 -17.85 3.06
N LYS A 41 -24.92 -17.78 2.99
CA LYS A 41 -24.12 -16.59 2.62
C LYS A 41 -23.00 -17.00 1.67
N THR A 42 -23.31 -17.78 0.64
CA THR A 42 -22.31 -18.19 -0.37
C THR A 42 -21.75 -16.98 -1.12
N VAL A 43 -20.46 -17.03 -1.41
CA VAL A 43 -19.79 -16.04 -2.26
C VAL A 43 -19.91 -16.52 -3.70
N LYS A 44 -20.80 -15.90 -4.48
CA LYS A 44 -21.05 -16.29 -5.88
C LYS A 44 -19.75 -16.27 -6.69
N GLY A 45 -19.49 -17.30 -7.49
CA GLY A 45 -18.32 -17.38 -8.37
C GLY A 45 -16.98 -17.64 -7.69
N ALA A 46 -16.98 -18.01 -6.41
CA ALA A 46 -15.80 -18.50 -5.67
C ALA A 46 -15.66 -20.02 -5.84
N SER A 47 -14.60 -20.46 -6.50
CA SER A 47 -14.32 -21.87 -6.77
C SER A 47 -12.91 -22.23 -6.34
N PHE A 48 -12.68 -23.46 -5.89
CA PHE A 48 -11.40 -23.88 -5.31
C PHE A 48 -10.19 -23.58 -6.23
N TYR A 49 -10.28 -23.94 -7.52
CA TYR A 49 -9.17 -23.73 -8.45
C TYR A 49 -8.95 -22.25 -8.77
N ARG A 50 -10.04 -21.47 -8.87
CA ARG A 50 -9.95 -20.03 -9.11
C ARG A 50 -9.24 -19.32 -7.96
N GLU A 51 -9.58 -19.69 -6.73
CA GLU A 51 -8.97 -19.14 -5.53
C GLU A 51 -7.48 -19.50 -5.41
N ILE A 52 -7.10 -20.75 -5.72
CA ILE A 52 -5.69 -21.16 -5.74
C ILE A 52 -4.90 -20.38 -6.81
N ARG A 53 -5.43 -20.26 -8.02
CA ARG A 53 -4.78 -19.51 -9.11
C ARG A 53 -4.62 -18.03 -8.77
N ALA A 54 -5.64 -17.44 -8.16
CA ALA A 54 -5.59 -16.06 -7.68
C ALA A 54 -4.58 -15.91 -6.53
N GLY A 55 -4.46 -16.92 -5.65
CA GLY A 55 -3.44 -16.98 -4.61
C GLY A 55 -2.01 -17.05 -5.16
N PHE A 56 -1.75 -17.87 -6.18
CA PHE A 56 -0.47 -17.87 -6.88
C PHE A 56 -0.15 -16.54 -7.54
N THR A 57 -1.15 -15.86 -8.11
CA THR A 57 -0.97 -14.54 -8.70
C THR A 57 -0.67 -13.49 -7.63
N THR A 58 -1.34 -13.56 -6.48
CA THR A 58 -1.09 -12.71 -5.31
C THR A 58 0.34 -12.89 -4.80
N PHE A 59 0.78 -14.13 -4.61
CA PHE A 59 2.15 -14.42 -4.25
C PHE A 59 3.13 -13.88 -5.31
N ALA A 60 2.83 -14.08 -6.60
CA ALA A 60 3.68 -13.63 -7.68
C ALA A 60 3.84 -12.09 -7.74
N THR A 61 2.81 -11.33 -7.36
CA THR A 61 2.92 -9.86 -7.30
C THR A 61 3.58 -9.37 -6.02
N MET A 62 3.53 -10.15 -4.94
CA MET A 62 4.07 -9.75 -3.63
C MET A 62 5.45 -10.31 -3.30
N ALA A 63 5.94 -11.35 -3.98
CA ALA A 63 7.16 -12.07 -3.60
C ALA A 63 8.42 -11.19 -3.52
N TYR A 64 8.46 -10.07 -4.25
CA TYR A 64 9.58 -9.12 -4.20
C TYR A 64 9.80 -8.56 -2.79
N ILE A 65 8.75 -8.52 -1.95
CA ILE A 65 8.83 -7.98 -0.59
C ILE A 65 9.86 -8.71 0.28
N ILE A 66 10.09 -9.99 0.01
CA ILE A 66 11.05 -10.81 0.75
C ILE A 66 12.46 -10.21 0.65
N ALA A 67 12.84 -9.76 -0.54
CA ALA A 67 14.15 -9.15 -0.78
C ALA A 67 14.17 -7.66 -0.41
N VAL A 68 13.09 -6.94 -0.72
CA VAL A 68 13.07 -5.49 -0.51
C VAL A 68 12.97 -5.13 0.96
N ASN A 69 12.06 -5.76 1.71
CA ASN A 69 11.93 -5.48 3.15
C ASN A 69 13.24 -5.72 3.87
N ALA A 70 13.92 -6.83 3.56
CA ALA A 70 15.23 -7.12 4.12
C ALA A 70 16.28 -6.07 3.75
N SER A 71 16.28 -5.56 2.52
CA SER A 71 17.23 -4.53 2.09
C SER A 71 16.98 -3.22 2.83
N VAL A 72 15.73 -2.77 2.93
CA VAL A 72 15.36 -1.52 3.62
C VAL A 72 15.56 -1.63 5.14
N LEU A 73 15.18 -2.73 5.78
CA LEU A 73 15.34 -2.88 7.24
C LEU A 73 16.79 -3.04 7.67
N THR A 74 17.64 -3.65 6.84
CA THR A 74 19.07 -3.80 7.16
C THR A 74 19.77 -2.44 7.26
N GLU A 75 19.32 -1.44 6.50
CA GLU A 75 19.86 -0.07 6.52
C GLU A 75 19.58 0.67 7.83
N SER A 76 18.65 0.17 8.65
CA SER A 76 18.44 0.72 10.00
C SER A 76 19.59 0.37 10.96
N GLY A 77 20.48 -0.56 10.57
CA GLY A 77 21.49 -1.15 11.45
C GLY A 77 20.96 -2.28 12.34
N GLY A 78 19.63 -2.41 12.48
CA GLY A 78 18.98 -3.46 13.25
C GLY A 78 19.55 -3.61 14.66
N THR A 79 19.99 -4.82 15.00
CA THR A 79 20.63 -5.13 16.28
C THR A 79 22.14 -4.96 16.29
N CYS A 80 22.76 -4.64 15.15
CA CYS A 80 24.20 -4.43 15.03
C CYS A 80 24.54 -3.06 15.61
N ILE A 81 25.55 -3.02 16.49
CA ILE A 81 25.95 -1.79 17.18
C ILE A 81 27.03 -1.11 16.35
N CYS A 82 26.73 0.07 15.81
CA CYS A 82 27.75 0.96 15.24
C CYS A 82 28.32 1.84 16.36
N LYS A 83 29.63 1.74 16.62
CA LYS A 83 30.33 2.57 17.62
C LYS A 83 30.79 3.93 17.05
N GLY A 84 30.17 4.38 15.96
CA GLY A 84 30.47 5.55 15.12
C GLY A 84 31.58 6.48 15.61
N THR A 85 32.67 6.54 14.84
CA THR A 85 33.68 7.61 14.97
C THR A 85 33.22 8.88 14.24
N PRO A 86 33.66 10.08 14.62
CA PRO A 86 33.31 11.33 13.92
C PRO A 86 33.63 11.34 12.42
N GLU A 87 34.56 10.48 12.00
CA GLU A 87 35.03 10.31 10.61
C GLU A 87 34.22 9.26 9.82
N ASP A 88 33.43 8.40 10.49
CA ASP A 88 32.54 7.41 9.85
C ASP A 88 31.26 7.22 10.70
N PRO A 89 30.27 8.11 10.55
CA PRO A 89 29.02 8.02 11.29
C PRO A 89 28.17 6.80 10.92
N GLY A 90 28.51 6.06 9.85
CA GLY A 90 27.79 4.87 9.39
C GLY A 90 28.47 3.54 9.70
N CYS A 91 29.66 3.54 10.29
CA CYS A 91 30.51 2.34 10.48
C CYS A 91 30.67 1.51 9.18
N VAL A 92 30.67 2.16 8.02
CA VAL A 92 30.76 1.49 6.72
C VAL A 92 32.16 0.88 6.51
N LEU A 93 33.17 1.43 7.18
CA LEU A 93 34.56 0.97 7.14
C LEU A 93 34.84 -0.20 8.10
N GLU A 94 33.96 -0.45 9.08
CA GLU A 94 34.14 -1.52 10.06
C GLU A 94 33.65 -2.86 9.49
N GLN A 95 34.58 -3.81 9.31
CA GLN A 95 34.27 -5.06 8.66
C GLN A 95 33.36 -5.96 9.51
N GLU A 96 33.54 -5.99 10.84
CA GLU A 96 32.66 -6.74 11.76
C GLU A 96 31.20 -6.27 11.68
N TYR A 97 31.00 -4.96 11.52
CA TYR A 97 29.67 -4.38 11.37
C TYR A 97 29.03 -4.77 10.04
N THR A 98 29.80 -4.73 8.94
CA THR A 98 29.34 -5.18 7.62
C THR A 98 28.95 -6.65 7.60
N ASP A 99 29.73 -7.51 8.27
CA ASP A 99 29.44 -8.94 8.38
C ASP A 99 28.17 -9.18 9.22
N CYS A 100 27.99 -8.41 10.31
CA CYS A 100 26.75 -8.42 11.09
C CYS A 100 25.53 -8.02 10.24
N LEU A 101 25.64 -6.99 9.40
CA LEU A 101 24.57 -6.57 8.49
C LEU A 101 24.22 -7.66 7.45
N LEU A 102 25.21 -8.43 6.98
CA LEU A 102 24.95 -9.55 6.08
C LEU A 102 24.14 -10.67 6.75
N VAL A 103 24.44 -10.98 8.02
CA VAL A 103 23.64 -11.93 8.81
C VAL A 103 22.24 -11.36 9.06
N LEU A 104 22.15 -10.09 9.47
CA LEU A 104 20.88 -9.39 9.69
C LEU A 104 19.98 -9.43 8.44
N LYS A 105 20.53 -9.19 7.25
CA LYS A 105 19.78 -9.26 5.99
C LYS A 105 19.20 -10.66 5.75
N ARG A 106 19.95 -11.72 6.06
CA ARG A 106 19.49 -13.12 5.94
C ARG A 106 18.38 -13.42 6.94
N ASP A 107 18.56 -12.98 8.19
CA ASP A 107 17.54 -13.08 9.22
C ASP A 107 16.24 -12.37 8.78
N MET A 108 16.32 -11.15 8.25
CA MET A 108 15.16 -10.39 7.78
C MET A 108 14.41 -11.06 6.62
N ILE A 109 15.11 -11.75 5.72
CA ILE A 109 14.49 -12.52 4.63
C ILE A 109 13.64 -13.65 5.20
N THR A 110 14.20 -14.40 6.14
CA THR A 110 13.49 -15.52 6.78
C THR A 110 12.32 -15.02 7.63
N ALA A 111 12.51 -13.93 8.38
CA ALA A 111 11.47 -13.28 9.16
C ALA A 111 10.32 -12.77 8.26
N THR A 112 10.65 -12.08 7.17
CA THR A 112 9.65 -11.55 6.21
C THR A 112 8.83 -12.67 5.59
N ALA A 113 9.47 -13.75 5.12
CA ALA A 113 8.77 -14.88 4.52
C ALA A 113 7.89 -15.63 5.53
N ALA A 114 8.39 -15.86 6.76
CA ALA A 114 7.63 -16.50 7.83
C ALA A 114 6.43 -15.64 8.26
N LEU A 115 6.64 -14.34 8.47
CA LEU A 115 5.60 -13.40 8.87
C LEU A 115 4.52 -13.24 7.79
N ALA A 116 4.91 -12.98 6.54
CA ALA A 116 3.93 -12.85 5.44
C ALA A 116 3.13 -14.14 5.26
N GLY A 117 3.78 -15.29 5.41
CA GLY A 117 3.14 -16.60 5.39
C GLY A 117 2.11 -16.79 6.51
N LEU A 118 2.54 -16.63 7.77
CA LEU A 118 1.69 -16.81 8.94
C LEU A 118 0.56 -15.78 9.01
N ALA A 119 0.86 -14.50 8.74
CA ALA A 119 -0.11 -13.42 8.75
C ALA A 119 -1.17 -13.62 7.66
N SER A 120 -0.78 -13.95 6.43
CA SER A 120 -1.72 -14.19 5.33
C SER A 120 -2.60 -15.41 5.58
N ILE A 121 -2.06 -16.50 6.14
CA ILE A 121 -2.84 -17.69 6.50
C ILE A 121 -3.83 -17.37 7.62
N ALA A 122 -3.37 -16.74 8.70
CA ALA A 122 -4.23 -16.38 9.84
C ALA A 122 -5.34 -15.40 9.42
N PHE A 123 -5.00 -14.39 8.62
CA PHE A 123 -5.95 -13.41 8.11
C PHE A 123 -6.97 -14.05 7.17
N GLY A 124 -6.52 -14.84 6.20
CA GLY A 124 -7.41 -15.55 5.27
C GLY A 124 -8.37 -16.48 6.00
N PHE A 125 -7.88 -17.23 6.99
CA PHE A 125 -8.71 -18.14 7.78
C PHE A 125 -9.76 -17.41 8.65
N LEU A 126 -9.36 -16.35 9.35
CA LEU A 126 -10.24 -15.66 10.31
C LEU A 126 -11.23 -14.70 9.63
N THR A 127 -10.80 -14.00 8.59
CA THR A 127 -11.63 -12.98 7.94
C THR A 127 -12.44 -13.55 6.77
N ASN A 128 -11.90 -14.56 6.08
CA ASN A 128 -12.36 -15.03 4.78
C ASN A 128 -12.35 -13.94 3.69
N LEU A 129 -11.44 -12.96 3.78
CA LEU A 129 -11.22 -11.95 2.76
C LEU A 129 -9.99 -12.30 1.90
N PRO A 130 -10.01 -12.01 0.59
CA PRO A 130 -8.93 -12.34 -0.34
C PRO A 130 -7.77 -11.33 -0.28
N VAL A 131 -7.31 -10.99 0.93
CA VAL A 131 -6.26 -10.00 1.17
C VAL A 131 -5.10 -10.68 1.87
N ALA A 132 -3.91 -10.53 1.28
CA ALA A 132 -2.68 -11.04 1.86
C ALA A 132 -1.98 -9.95 2.69
N LEU A 133 -1.34 -10.37 3.77
CA LEU A 133 -0.65 -9.50 4.72
C LEU A 133 0.85 -9.71 4.60
N ALA A 134 1.58 -8.60 4.66
CA ALA A 134 3.04 -8.59 4.65
C ALA A 134 3.56 -7.31 5.34
N PRO A 135 4.87 -7.24 5.70
CA PRO A 135 5.46 -6.02 6.25
C PRO A 135 5.22 -4.80 5.36
N GLY A 136 4.58 -3.75 5.89
CA GLY A 136 4.08 -2.63 5.09
C GLY A 136 5.20 -1.78 4.49
N MET A 137 5.34 -1.76 3.17
CA MET A 137 6.48 -1.12 2.50
C MET A 137 6.70 0.37 2.87
N GLY A 138 5.63 1.14 3.05
CA GLY A 138 5.72 2.53 3.54
C GLY A 138 6.13 2.63 5.01
N LEU A 139 5.60 1.74 5.87
CA LEU A 139 5.93 1.64 7.29
C LEU A 139 7.37 1.14 7.50
N ASN A 140 7.87 0.28 6.61
CA ASN A 140 9.25 -0.23 6.63
C ASN A 140 10.24 0.93 6.45
N ALA A 141 9.99 1.79 5.46
CA ALA A 141 10.82 2.95 5.20
C ALA A 141 10.69 4.02 6.30
N TYR A 142 9.49 4.27 6.80
CA TYR A 142 9.29 5.14 7.96
C TYR A 142 10.05 4.63 9.19
N PHE A 143 9.95 3.34 9.49
CA PHE A 143 10.68 2.69 10.58
C PHE A 143 12.20 2.84 10.42
N THR A 144 12.74 2.45 9.26
CA THR A 144 14.18 2.48 8.98
C THR A 144 14.73 3.89 9.04
N TYR A 145 14.15 4.83 8.29
CA TYR A 145 14.83 6.09 8.01
C TYR A 145 14.39 7.24 8.93
N GLN A 146 13.15 7.23 9.41
CA GLN A 146 12.62 8.33 10.22
C GLN A 146 12.75 8.06 11.73
N VAL A 147 12.49 6.82 12.16
CA VAL A 147 12.48 6.47 13.58
C VAL A 147 13.85 6.00 14.03
N VAL A 148 14.37 4.95 13.39
CA VAL A 148 15.68 4.36 13.72
C VAL A 148 16.82 5.15 13.07
N GLY A 149 16.58 5.72 11.89
CA GLY A 149 17.58 6.42 11.11
C GLY A 149 18.55 5.47 10.41
N TRP A 150 19.26 6.01 9.41
CA TRP A 150 20.33 5.30 8.71
C TRP A 150 21.37 4.81 9.73
N HIS A 151 21.57 3.50 9.82
CA HIS A 151 22.54 2.85 10.71
C HIS A 151 22.39 3.22 12.20
N GLY A 152 21.18 3.59 12.65
CA GLY A 152 20.90 3.93 14.05
C GLY A 152 21.17 5.38 14.43
N THR A 153 21.32 6.28 13.45
CA THR A 153 21.51 7.73 13.66
C THR A 153 20.25 8.47 14.14
N GLY A 154 19.10 7.79 14.18
CA GLY A 154 17.80 8.37 14.53
C GLY A 154 17.60 8.59 16.03
N MET A 155 16.44 9.14 16.37
CA MET A 155 16.10 9.50 17.75
C MET A 155 15.78 8.29 18.62
N VAL A 156 15.41 7.14 18.04
CA VAL A 156 14.93 5.97 18.77
C VAL A 156 15.73 4.73 18.35
N PRO A 157 16.40 4.04 19.29
CA PRO A 157 17.07 2.78 19.00
C PRO A 157 16.11 1.72 18.46
N TYR A 158 16.58 0.92 17.50
CA TYR A 158 15.83 -0.16 16.86
C TYR A 158 15.06 -1.06 17.85
N ARG A 159 15.70 -1.48 18.95
CA ARG A 159 15.10 -2.36 19.97
C ARG A 159 13.94 -1.70 20.72
N ILE A 160 14.03 -0.40 20.97
CA ILE A 160 12.97 0.38 21.63
C ILE A 160 11.81 0.57 20.65
N ALA A 161 12.10 0.86 19.38
CA ALA A 161 11.09 0.98 18.33
C ALA A 161 10.29 -0.34 18.17
N LEU A 162 10.94 -1.50 18.17
CA LEU A 162 10.26 -2.81 18.14
C LEU A 162 9.36 -3.03 19.37
N THR A 163 9.78 -2.55 20.54
CA THR A 163 8.99 -2.66 21.77
C THR A 163 7.75 -1.76 21.71
N ALA A 164 7.89 -0.58 21.11
CA ALA A 164 6.76 0.32 20.86
C ALA A 164 5.72 -0.33 19.93
N ILE A 165 6.16 -0.90 18.80
CA ILE A 165 5.28 -1.60 17.84
C ILE A 165 4.57 -2.79 18.50
N PHE A 166 5.26 -3.54 19.36
CA PHE A 166 4.64 -4.64 20.09
C PHE A 166 3.48 -4.18 20.97
N VAL A 167 3.70 -3.14 21.79
CA VAL A 167 2.70 -2.60 22.71
C VAL A 167 1.56 -1.93 21.93
N GLU A 168 1.90 -1.22 20.87
CA GLU A 168 0.94 -0.62 19.95
C GLU A 168 -0.04 -1.64 19.40
N GLY A 169 0.41 -2.80 18.91
CA GLY A 169 -0.48 -3.81 18.37
C GLY A 169 -1.54 -4.27 19.39
N PHE A 170 -1.18 -4.39 20.68
CA PHE A 170 -2.17 -4.66 21.74
C PHE A 170 -3.13 -3.49 21.97
N ILE A 171 -2.64 -2.26 21.96
CA ILE A 171 -3.50 -1.07 22.05
C ILE A 171 -4.46 -1.04 20.87
N PHE A 172 -4.00 -1.37 19.66
CA PHE A 172 -4.82 -1.37 18.47
C PHE A 172 -5.87 -2.49 18.49
N ILE A 173 -5.55 -3.69 19.01
CA ILE A 173 -6.56 -4.73 19.31
C ILE A 173 -7.61 -4.19 20.28
N PHE A 174 -7.20 -3.52 21.35
CA PHE A 174 -8.12 -2.94 22.33
C PHE A 174 -9.03 -1.87 21.69
N LEU A 175 -8.48 -0.98 20.85
CA LEU A 175 -9.23 0.02 20.09
C LEU A 175 -10.19 -0.61 19.07
N ALA A 176 -9.80 -1.70 18.42
CA ALA A 176 -10.64 -2.44 17.49
C ALA A 176 -11.81 -3.13 18.21
N LEU A 177 -11.57 -3.75 19.38
CA LEU A 177 -12.60 -4.41 20.19
C LEU A 177 -13.59 -3.42 20.83
N THR A 178 -13.11 -2.25 21.25
CA THR A 178 -13.97 -1.21 21.82
C THR A 178 -14.87 -0.51 20.80
N GLY A 179 -14.66 -0.76 19.49
CA GLY A 179 -15.47 -0.18 18.41
C GLY A 179 -15.10 1.26 18.06
N MET A 180 -14.11 1.87 18.73
CA MET A 180 -13.61 3.22 18.42
C MET A 180 -13.03 3.34 17.00
N ARG A 181 -12.66 2.21 16.42
CA ARG A 181 -12.12 2.14 15.07
C ARG A 181 -13.14 2.55 13.99
N GLN A 182 -14.41 2.18 14.06
CA GLN A 182 -15.40 2.62 13.05
C GLN A 182 -15.49 4.16 13.03
N TRP A 183 -15.43 4.77 14.21
CA TRP A 183 -15.33 6.22 14.35
C TRP A 183 -14.06 6.77 13.68
N LEU A 184 -12.91 6.14 13.92
CA LEU A 184 -11.63 6.56 13.35
C LEU A 184 -11.58 6.47 11.83
N VAL A 185 -12.15 5.40 11.24
CA VAL A 185 -12.32 5.28 9.80
C VAL A 185 -13.21 6.39 9.27
N LYS A 186 -14.31 6.72 9.96
CA LYS A 186 -15.22 7.80 9.55
C LYS A 186 -14.62 9.20 9.73
N MET A 187 -13.69 9.37 10.68
CA MET A 187 -13.00 10.65 10.92
C MET A 187 -12.07 11.04 9.76
N ILE A 188 -11.51 10.09 9.01
CA ILE A 188 -10.59 10.41 7.91
C ILE A 188 -11.38 10.57 6.60
N PRO A 189 -11.28 11.72 5.91
CA PRO A 189 -11.88 11.95 4.60
C PRO A 189 -11.43 10.90 3.58
N ALA A 190 -12.32 10.48 2.67
CA ALA A 190 -11.98 9.46 1.68
C ALA A 190 -10.91 9.95 0.70
N THR A 191 -10.92 11.23 0.32
CA THR A 191 -9.85 11.89 -0.47
C THR A 191 -8.46 11.82 0.16
N ILE A 192 -8.34 11.90 1.48
CA ILE A 192 -7.04 11.75 2.17
C ILE A 192 -6.62 10.27 2.20
N LYS A 193 -7.56 9.34 2.39
CA LYS A 193 -7.27 7.89 2.34
C LYS A 193 -6.72 7.47 0.98
N THR A 194 -7.34 7.93 -0.10
CA THR A 194 -6.90 7.62 -1.47
C THR A 194 -5.59 8.34 -1.81
N ALA A 195 -5.44 9.60 -1.40
CA ALA A 195 -4.21 10.37 -1.53
C ALA A 195 -3.02 9.72 -0.81
N CYS A 196 -3.24 9.17 0.39
CA CYS A 196 -2.22 8.45 1.15
C CYS A 196 -1.67 7.25 0.37
N GLY A 197 -2.55 6.44 -0.22
CA GLY A 197 -2.13 5.31 -1.05
C GLY A 197 -1.26 5.73 -2.24
N VAL A 198 -1.57 6.88 -2.87
CA VAL A 198 -0.75 7.43 -3.97
C VAL A 198 0.58 7.98 -3.47
N GLY A 199 0.59 8.73 -2.37
CA GLY A 199 1.80 9.32 -1.81
C GLY A 199 2.80 8.27 -1.31
N ILE A 200 2.32 7.15 -0.74
CA ILE A 200 3.16 5.98 -0.42
C ILE A 200 3.79 5.40 -1.70
N GLY A 201 3.02 5.29 -2.80
CA GLY A 201 3.56 4.83 -4.08
C GLY A 201 4.65 5.73 -4.66
N LEU A 202 4.50 7.06 -4.54
CA LEU A 202 5.54 8.03 -4.93
C LEU A 202 6.77 7.93 -4.04
N PHE A 203 6.59 7.72 -2.73
CA PHE A 203 7.68 7.50 -1.79
C PHE A 203 8.48 6.21 -2.09
N LEU A 204 7.79 5.11 -2.43
CA LEU A 204 8.45 3.88 -2.88
C LEU A 204 9.21 4.07 -4.20
N THR A 205 8.69 4.92 -5.09
CA THR A 205 9.37 5.28 -6.33
C THR A 205 10.69 5.99 -6.03
N GLU A 206 10.68 6.93 -5.08
CA GLU A 206 11.89 7.63 -4.64
C GLU A 206 12.92 6.67 -4.05
N ILE A 207 12.53 5.80 -3.11
CA ILE A 207 13.41 4.77 -2.53
C ILE A 207 13.99 3.85 -3.61
N GLY A 208 13.17 3.45 -4.60
CA GLY A 208 13.60 2.62 -5.73
C GLY A 208 14.59 3.31 -6.66
N LEU A 209 14.58 4.64 -6.72
CA LEU A 209 15.55 5.44 -7.47
C LEU A 209 16.82 5.72 -6.66
N SER A 210 16.77 5.71 -5.33
CA SER A 210 17.92 5.94 -4.45
C SER A 210 18.99 4.82 -4.53
N TYR A 211 20.18 5.09 -3.99
CA TYR A 211 21.32 4.15 -3.99
C TYR A 211 21.20 3.01 -2.99
N SER A 212 20.45 3.22 -1.91
CA SER A 212 20.42 2.32 -0.75
C SER A 212 19.69 1.01 -1.08
N ALA A 213 18.40 1.11 -1.45
CA ALA A 213 17.56 -0.02 -1.80
C ALA A 213 17.29 -0.16 -3.32
N GLY A 214 17.78 0.78 -4.13
CA GLY A 214 17.33 1.02 -5.50
C GLY A 214 18.40 0.92 -6.60
N ILE A 215 18.11 1.56 -7.73
CA ILE A 215 19.01 1.60 -8.90
C ILE A 215 20.11 2.67 -8.81
N GLY A 216 20.04 3.58 -7.84
CA GLY A 216 21.00 4.68 -7.68
C GLY A 216 20.93 5.74 -8.77
N ALA A 217 19.73 6.01 -9.31
CA ALA A 217 19.49 7.06 -10.30
C ALA A 217 19.42 8.46 -9.68
N ILE A 218 19.07 8.56 -8.39
CA ILE A 218 19.05 9.82 -7.63
C ILE A 218 19.93 9.69 -6.38
N THR A 219 20.50 10.80 -5.95
CA THR A 219 21.21 10.94 -4.67
C THR A 219 20.85 12.29 -4.03
N GLY A 220 21.15 12.46 -2.74
CA GLY A 220 21.02 13.76 -2.07
C GLY A 220 22.03 14.76 -2.63
N GLY A 221 21.67 16.04 -2.69
CA GLY A 221 22.56 17.11 -3.12
C GLY A 221 22.72 18.25 -2.10
N HIS A 222 23.86 18.92 -2.12
CA HIS A 222 24.18 20.11 -1.33
C HIS A 222 23.61 21.38 -1.97
N SER A 223 23.60 21.44 -3.31
CA SER A 223 23.04 22.59 -4.06
C SER A 223 21.54 22.46 -4.31
N THR A 224 21.05 21.22 -4.43
CA THR A 224 19.64 20.90 -4.65
C THR A 224 19.28 19.71 -3.76
N PRO A 225 18.06 19.66 -3.17
CA PRO A 225 17.68 18.54 -2.29
C PRO A 225 17.87 17.16 -2.92
N LEU A 226 17.70 17.05 -4.24
CA LEU A 226 17.96 15.86 -5.04
C LEU A 226 18.94 16.19 -6.16
N ALA A 227 19.91 15.30 -6.38
CA ALA A 227 20.91 15.33 -7.45
C ALA A 227 20.84 14.04 -8.29
N ILE A 228 21.28 14.12 -9.54
CA ILE A 228 21.31 12.95 -10.44
C ILE A 228 22.47 12.04 -10.04
N GLY A 229 22.16 10.77 -9.87
CA GLY A 229 23.12 9.72 -9.54
C GLY A 229 23.66 8.95 -10.74
N GLY A 230 23.90 7.66 -10.53
CA GLY A 230 24.37 6.72 -11.54
C GLY A 230 25.87 6.67 -11.71
N CYS A 231 26.67 7.15 -10.75
CA CYS A 231 28.10 6.88 -10.66
C CYS A 231 28.35 5.51 -9.99
N PRO A 232 29.46 4.83 -10.30
CA PRO A 232 29.86 3.64 -9.55
C PRO A 232 30.16 3.99 -8.09
N ALA A 233 29.89 3.05 -7.17
CA ALA A 233 29.92 3.29 -5.71
C ALA A 233 31.28 3.77 -5.18
N ASN A 234 32.38 3.47 -5.88
CA ASN A 234 33.73 3.93 -5.54
C ASN A 234 34.01 5.40 -5.89
N MET A 235 33.06 6.07 -6.55
CA MET A 235 33.17 7.48 -6.98
C MET A 235 32.12 8.37 -6.31
N LEU A 236 31.43 7.86 -5.29
CA LEU A 236 30.64 8.69 -4.37
C LEU A 236 31.59 9.46 -3.47
N ASN A 237 31.29 10.73 -3.22
CA ASN A 237 31.96 11.50 -2.17
C ASN A 237 31.59 10.95 -0.78
N ASP A 238 32.32 11.41 0.24
CA ASP A 238 32.00 11.18 1.65
C ASP A 238 30.57 11.62 2.01
N ASP A 239 30.02 12.62 1.30
CA ASP A 239 28.64 13.11 1.45
C ASP A 239 27.59 12.36 0.61
N GLY A 240 28.00 11.35 -0.19
CA GLY A 240 27.09 10.56 -1.03
C GLY A 240 26.73 11.17 -2.40
N GLU A 241 27.37 12.27 -2.79
CA GLU A 241 27.13 12.94 -4.08
C GLU A 241 27.93 12.36 -5.25
N CYS A 242 27.37 12.53 -6.44
CA CYS A 242 27.95 12.14 -7.73
C CYS A 242 28.61 13.35 -8.44
N ILE A 243 29.91 13.58 -8.26
CA ILE A 243 30.60 14.71 -8.96
C ILE A 243 30.94 14.35 -10.42
N ARG A 244 31.39 13.11 -10.69
CA ARG A 244 31.88 12.69 -12.01
C ARG A 244 31.29 11.34 -12.42
N HIS A 245 31.17 11.10 -13.73
CA HIS A 245 30.61 9.86 -14.29
C HIS A 245 29.13 9.60 -13.96
N ILE A 246 28.33 10.68 -13.97
CA ILE A 246 26.87 10.64 -13.83
C ILE A 246 26.26 9.68 -14.87
N MET A 247 25.31 8.85 -14.44
CA MET A 247 24.64 7.84 -15.27
C MET A 247 25.55 6.84 -16.03
N ARG A 248 26.77 6.58 -15.55
CA ARG A 248 27.68 5.59 -16.17
C ARG A 248 27.72 4.22 -15.47
N ASN A 249 27.00 4.04 -14.37
CA ASN A 249 26.97 2.79 -13.63
C ASN A 249 26.27 1.69 -14.47
N PRO A 250 26.98 0.60 -14.82
CA PRO A 250 26.39 -0.50 -15.59
C PRO A 250 25.25 -1.21 -14.84
N ALA A 251 25.32 -1.29 -13.50
CA ALA A 251 24.27 -1.93 -12.70
C ALA A 251 22.94 -1.18 -12.80
N MET A 252 22.99 0.16 -12.83
CA MET A 252 21.82 1.03 -13.01
C MET A 252 21.15 0.77 -14.37
N TRP A 253 21.91 0.73 -15.46
CA TRP A 253 21.37 0.52 -16.80
C TRP A 253 20.75 -0.86 -16.99
N ILE A 254 21.33 -1.89 -16.37
CA ILE A 254 20.74 -3.24 -16.39
C ILE A 254 19.42 -3.24 -15.62
N GLY A 255 19.38 -2.59 -14.45
CA GLY A 255 18.14 -2.36 -13.70
C GLY A 255 17.07 -1.67 -14.56
N ILE A 256 17.42 -0.56 -15.22
CA ILE A 256 16.48 0.21 -16.06
C ILE A 256 15.99 -0.60 -17.27
N MET A 257 16.91 -1.23 -18.02
CA MET A 257 16.57 -1.93 -19.27
C MET A 257 15.81 -3.24 -19.01
N LEU A 258 16.32 -4.07 -18.09
CA LEU A 258 15.78 -5.42 -17.86
C LEU A 258 14.83 -5.49 -16.65
N GLY A 259 15.03 -4.67 -15.62
CA GLY A 259 14.12 -4.57 -14.48
C GLY A 259 12.98 -3.57 -14.69
N GLY A 260 13.19 -2.53 -15.51
CA GLY A 260 12.18 -1.51 -15.83
C GLY A 260 11.47 -1.78 -17.16
N ILE A 261 12.17 -1.54 -18.28
CA ILE A 261 11.57 -1.55 -19.63
C ILE A 261 11.05 -2.94 -20.01
N LEU A 262 11.81 -4.01 -19.77
CA LEU A 262 11.34 -5.37 -20.04
C LEU A 262 10.12 -5.74 -19.20
N VAL A 263 10.07 -5.35 -17.93
CA VAL A 263 8.91 -5.61 -17.07
C VAL A 263 7.71 -4.81 -17.53
N ALA A 264 7.88 -3.53 -17.87
CA ALA A 264 6.81 -2.71 -18.44
C ALA A 264 6.27 -3.31 -19.76
N PHE A 265 7.16 -3.83 -20.60
CA PHE A 265 6.79 -4.57 -21.81
C PHE A 265 5.97 -5.83 -21.47
N LEU A 266 6.41 -6.65 -20.52
CA LEU A 266 5.66 -7.83 -20.06
C LEU A 266 4.30 -7.46 -19.43
N MET A 267 4.23 -6.35 -18.70
CA MET A 267 2.99 -5.80 -18.15
C MET A 267 2.02 -5.38 -19.25
N ALA A 268 2.51 -4.82 -20.37
CA ALA A 268 1.67 -4.48 -21.52
C ALA A 268 0.96 -5.71 -22.11
N PHE A 269 1.61 -6.89 -22.08
CA PHE A 269 1.01 -8.17 -22.46
C PHE A 269 0.22 -8.85 -21.34
N LYS A 270 0.00 -8.18 -20.20
CA LYS A 270 -0.71 -8.71 -19.03
C LYS A 270 -0.12 -10.03 -18.52
N VAL A 271 1.21 -10.18 -18.58
CA VAL A 271 1.90 -11.34 -18.02
C VAL A 271 1.89 -11.24 -16.49
N LYS A 272 1.29 -12.24 -15.84
CA LYS A 272 1.01 -12.23 -14.39
C LYS A 272 2.25 -12.15 -13.50
N SER A 273 3.35 -12.74 -13.96
CA SER A 273 4.63 -12.77 -13.23
C SER A 273 5.65 -11.76 -13.76
N ALA A 274 5.21 -10.70 -14.46
CA ALA A 274 6.10 -9.72 -15.10
C ALA A 274 7.16 -9.17 -14.13
N ILE A 275 6.76 -8.83 -12.91
CA ILE A 275 7.65 -8.29 -11.87
C ILE A 275 8.74 -9.30 -11.47
N ILE A 276 8.35 -10.53 -11.12
CA ILE A 276 9.30 -11.58 -10.74
C ILE A 276 10.25 -11.92 -11.88
N ILE A 277 9.75 -11.98 -13.12
CA ILE A 277 10.58 -12.26 -14.29
C ILE A 277 11.66 -11.19 -14.44
N GLY A 278 11.32 -9.91 -14.27
CA GLY A 278 12.30 -8.82 -14.29
C GLY A 278 13.39 -8.98 -13.22
N ILE A 279 12.97 -9.17 -11.97
CA ILE A 279 13.90 -9.39 -10.85
C ILE A 279 14.79 -10.61 -11.12
N GLY A 280 14.21 -11.72 -11.59
CA GLY A 280 14.92 -12.94 -11.90
C GLY A 280 15.97 -12.75 -13.00
N VAL A 281 15.61 -12.10 -14.11
CA VAL A 281 16.52 -11.84 -15.23
C VAL A 281 17.69 -10.95 -14.79
N VAL A 282 17.42 -9.85 -14.09
CA VAL A 282 18.47 -8.94 -13.59
C VAL A 282 19.37 -9.66 -12.58
N SER A 283 18.78 -10.45 -11.67
CA SER A 283 19.53 -11.20 -10.65
C SER A 283 20.46 -12.25 -11.29
N ILE A 284 19.93 -13.06 -12.23
CA ILE A 284 20.71 -14.09 -12.94
C ILE A 284 21.89 -13.47 -13.69
N LEU A 285 21.69 -12.32 -14.34
CA LEU A 285 22.77 -11.61 -15.03
C LEU A 285 23.80 -11.00 -14.06
N SER A 286 23.41 -10.71 -12.82
CA SER A 286 24.27 -10.13 -11.79
C SER A 286 25.06 -11.16 -10.98
N TRP A 287 24.82 -12.46 -11.16
CA TRP A 287 25.53 -13.55 -10.46
C TRP A 287 26.93 -13.89 -11.01
N PRO A 288 27.24 -13.82 -12.31
CA PRO A 288 28.58 -14.05 -12.82
C PRO A 288 29.60 -13.12 -12.14
N ARG A 289 30.69 -13.68 -11.59
CA ARG A 289 31.71 -12.93 -10.84
C ARG A 289 32.66 -12.11 -11.71
N SER A 290 32.67 -12.36 -13.03
CA SER A 290 33.58 -11.72 -13.99
C SER A 290 33.05 -10.39 -14.54
N THR A 291 31.80 -10.01 -14.25
CA THR A 291 31.18 -8.80 -14.78
C THR A 291 31.38 -7.60 -13.85
N SER A 292 31.37 -6.39 -14.41
CA SER A 292 31.53 -5.14 -13.67
C SER A 292 30.35 -4.78 -12.75
N PHE A 293 29.24 -5.49 -12.87
CA PHE A 293 27.99 -5.28 -12.13
C PHE A 293 27.63 -6.53 -11.28
N THR A 294 28.65 -7.29 -10.89
CA THR A 294 28.45 -8.51 -10.11
C THR A 294 27.99 -8.21 -8.68
N TYR A 295 27.04 -9.00 -8.17
CA TYR A 295 26.67 -8.99 -6.76
C TYR A 295 27.69 -9.74 -5.88
N PHE A 296 28.56 -10.55 -6.49
CA PHE A 296 29.58 -11.36 -5.83
C PHE A 296 31.01 -10.93 -6.25
N PRO A 297 31.44 -9.70 -5.89
CA PRO A 297 32.79 -9.25 -6.19
C PRO A 297 33.83 -10.18 -5.53
N TYR A 298 35.07 -10.14 -6.03
CA TYR A 298 36.20 -10.86 -5.42
C TYR A 298 36.71 -10.12 -4.16
N THR A 299 35.81 -9.85 -3.23
CA THR A 299 36.07 -9.29 -1.90
C THR A 299 35.63 -10.29 -0.83
N THR A 300 36.05 -10.09 0.42
CA THR A 300 35.65 -10.92 1.58
C THR A 300 34.13 -11.01 1.71
N ALA A 301 33.44 -9.87 1.71
CA ALA A 301 31.98 -9.80 1.74
C ALA A 301 31.31 -10.47 0.52
N GLY A 302 31.91 -10.34 -0.68
CA GLY A 302 31.41 -11.00 -1.89
C GLY A 302 31.57 -12.53 -1.85
N GLN A 303 32.63 -13.02 -1.22
CA GLN A 303 32.88 -14.44 -1.03
C GLN A 303 31.88 -15.07 -0.05
N GLU A 304 31.60 -14.41 1.08
CA GLU A 304 30.59 -14.89 2.05
C GLU A 304 29.17 -14.94 1.47
N ARG A 305 28.81 -13.92 0.66
CA ARG A 305 27.54 -13.93 -0.08
C ARG A 305 27.48 -15.11 -1.03
N PHE A 306 28.58 -15.43 -1.72
CA PHE A 306 28.64 -16.54 -2.66
C PHE A 306 28.60 -17.91 -1.97
N ASP A 307 29.27 -18.06 -0.83
CA ASP A 307 29.26 -19.32 -0.07
C ASP A 307 27.88 -19.61 0.54
N PHE A 308 27.14 -18.57 0.94
CA PHE A 308 25.73 -18.72 1.31
C PHE A 308 24.86 -19.08 0.09
N PHE A 309 25.09 -18.44 -1.06
CA PHE A 309 24.35 -18.72 -2.30
C PHE A 309 24.51 -20.17 -2.79
N LYS A 310 25.67 -20.80 -2.59
CA LYS A 310 25.89 -22.23 -2.93
C LYS A 310 24.96 -23.16 -2.17
N GLN A 311 24.47 -22.75 -1.01
CA GLN A 311 23.51 -23.52 -0.24
C GLN A 311 22.12 -23.29 -0.85
N ILE A 312 21.75 -24.05 -1.88
CA ILE A 312 20.50 -23.84 -2.64
C ILE A 312 19.26 -24.00 -1.74
N ILE A 313 19.32 -24.92 -0.78
CA ILE A 313 18.30 -25.14 0.23
C ILE A 313 18.99 -25.07 1.59
N ALA A 314 18.74 -23.99 2.32
CA ALA A 314 19.21 -23.85 3.69
C ALA A 314 18.15 -23.14 4.53
N PHE A 315 17.88 -23.70 5.70
CA PHE A 315 17.12 -23.03 6.74
C PHE A 315 18.11 -22.23 7.58
N HIS A 316 18.08 -20.90 7.46
CA HIS A 316 18.82 -20.04 8.37
C HIS A 316 17.93 -19.76 9.59
N PRO A 317 18.24 -20.31 10.77
CA PRO A 317 17.51 -19.96 11.98
C PRO A 317 17.80 -18.50 12.32
N ILE A 318 16.77 -17.76 12.72
CA ILE A 318 16.88 -16.35 13.12
C ILE A 318 17.74 -16.26 14.39
N GLN A 319 18.87 -15.56 14.33
CA GLN A 319 19.79 -15.45 15.48
C GLN A 319 19.71 -14.11 16.18
N ASN A 320 19.74 -13.00 15.42
CA ASN A 320 20.01 -11.69 16.00
C ASN A 320 18.75 -10.86 16.26
N ILE A 321 17.65 -11.16 15.58
CA ILE A 321 16.44 -10.29 15.58
C ILE A 321 15.23 -10.86 16.30
N LEU A 322 15.26 -12.16 16.63
CA LEU A 322 14.14 -12.80 17.32
C LEU A 322 14.03 -12.27 18.76
N ALA A 323 12.85 -11.76 19.11
CA ALA A 323 12.52 -11.16 20.40
C ALA A 323 13.54 -10.10 20.86
N ALA A 324 14.07 -9.30 19.93
CA ALA A 324 15.08 -8.27 20.19
C ALA A 324 14.59 -7.05 20.98
N GLN A 325 13.37 -7.10 21.54
CA GLN A 325 12.69 -6.03 22.27
C GLN A 325 13.44 -5.68 23.56
N GLN A 326 13.47 -4.39 23.87
CA GLN A 326 14.06 -3.86 25.09
C GLN A 326 12.97 -3.35 26.03
N TRP A 327 12.78 -4.08 27.13
CA TRP A 327 11.79 -3.74 28.17
C TRP A 327 12.35 -2.86 29.29
N ASN A 328 13.66 -2.61 29.30
CA ASN A 328 14.25 -1.69 30.27
C ASN A 328 14.02 -0.24 29.81
N LEU A 329 13.04 0.42 30.44
CA LEU A 329 12.57 1.78 30.12
C LEU A 329 13.05 2.82 31.15
N ASP A 330 14.35 2.83 31.46
CA ASP A 330 14.94 3.81 32.38
C ASP A 330 15.15 5.18 31.70
N GLY A 331 14.69 6.26 32.36
CA GLY A 331 14.98 7.66 32.03
C GLY A 331 14.62 8.08 30.59
N THR A 332 15.65 8.38 29.78
CA THR A 332 15.51 8.89 28.41
C THR A 332 14.95 7.87 27.42
N SER A 333 15.08 6.58 27.71
CA SER A 333 14.49 5.51 26.88
C SER A 333 12.96 5.49 26.95
N ALA A 334 12.37 5.92 28.07
CA ALA A 334 10.93 6.00 28.25
C ALA A 334 10.27 7.11 27.41
N SER A 335 10.94 8.25 27.24
CA SER A 335 10.44 9.32 26.37
C SER A 335 10.54 8.95 24.89
N GLN A 336 11.64 8.30 24.48
CA GLN A 336 11.81 7.75 23.13
C GLN A 336 10.76 6.67 22.83
N PHE A 337 10.50 5.78 23.79
CA PHE A 337 9.44 4.78 23.70
C PHE A 337 8.07 5.43 23.54
N ALA A 338 7.72 6.42 24.37
CA ALA A 338 6.43 7.11 24.30
C ALA A 338 6.26 7.85 22.97
N LEU A 339 7.31 8.51 22.49
CA LEU A 339 7.30 9.17 21.18
C LEU A 339 7.03 8.15 20.07
N ALA A 340 7.82 7.08 19.99
CA ALA A 340 7.66 6.03 18.99
C ALA A 340 6.27 5.38 19.05
N LEU A 341 5.79 5.08 20.26
CA LEU A 341 4.48 4.47 20.49
C LEU A 341 3.36 5.34 19.94
N ILE A 342 3.35 6.64 20.24
CA ILE A 342 2.31 7.56 19.78
C ILE A 342 2.38 7.74 18.26
N THR A 343 3.59 7.85 17.70
CA THR A 343 3.77 8.07 16.27
C THR A 343 3.38 6.85 15.44
N PHE A 344 3.81 5.64 15.81
CA PHE A 344 3.40 4.43 15.09
C PHE A 344 1.90 4.20 15.24
N LEU A 345 1.36 4.31 16.46
CA LEU A 345 -0.07 4.12 16.71
C LEU A 345 -0.95 4.96 15.79
N TYR A 346 -0.62 6.23 15.57
CA TYR A 346 -1.37 7.08 14.66
C TYR A 346 -1.15 6.71 13.18
N VAL A 347 0.11 6.45 12.77
CA VAL A 347 0.44 6.15 11.37
C VAL A 347 -0.18 4.81 10.95
N ASP A 348 -0.03 3.76 11.76
CA ASP A 348 -0.55 2.41 11.49
C ASP A 348 -2.07 2.41 11.50
N ILE A 349 -2.70 3.16 12.41
CA ILE A 349 -4.16 3.37 12.39
C ILE A 349 -4.65 3.86 11.03
N ILE A 350 -3.94 4.82 10.43
CA ILE A 350 -4.32 5.40 9.14
C ILE A 350 -4.00 4.41 8.03
N ASP A 351 -2.81 3.84 8.01
CA ASP A 351 -2.35 2.93 6.97
C ASP A 351 -3.19 1.65 6.92
N CYS A 352 -3.34 0.93 8.04
CA CYS A 352 -4.19 -0.25 8.18
C CYS A 352 -5.63 0.06 7.71
N THR A 353 -6.17 1.21 8.14
CA THR A 353 -7.52 1.61 7.76
C THR A 353 -7.64 1.89 6.27
N ALA A 354 -6.71 2.64 5.69
CA ALA A 354 -6.74 3.05 4.29
C ALA A 354 -6.53 1.84 3.36
N THR A 355 -5.54 1.00 3.67
CA THR A 355 -5.19 -0.19 2.87
C THR A 355 -6.30 -1.22 2.90
N LEU A 356 -6.81 -1.60 4.09
CA LEU A 356 -7.89 -2.58 4.20
C LEU A 356 -9.21 -2.07 3.61
N TYR A 357 -9.53 -0.78 3.80
CA TYR A 357 -10.70 -0.18 3.17
C TYR A 357 -10.57 -0.20 1.65
N SER A 358 -9.40 0.18 1.11
CA SER A 358 -9.13 0.14 -0.32
C SER A 358 -9.29 -1.28 -0.87
N MET A 359 -8.70 -2.28 -0.21
CA MET A 359 -8.82 -3.68 -0.61
C MET A 359 -10.26 -4.18 -0.55
N ALA A 360 -11.00 -3.86 0.52
CA ALA A 360 -12.41 -4.20 0.62
C ALA A 360 -13.24 -3.56 -0.51
N LYS A 361 -12.92 -2.31 -0.88
CA LYS A 361 -13.55 -1.61 -2.00
C LYS A 361 -13.22 -2.29 -3.34
N PHE A 362 -11.97 -2.72 -3.55
CA PHE A 362 -11.59 -3.50 -4.73
C PHE A 362 -12.29 -4.86 -4.82
N CYS A 363 -12.58 -5.51 -3.69
CA CYS A 363 -13.38 -6.73 -3.65
C CYS A 363 -14.89 -6.48 -3.90
N GLY A 364 -15.35 -5.22 -3.84
CA GLY A 364 -16.77 -4.88 -3.93
C GLY A 364 -17.59 -5.34 -2.71
N VAL A 365 -16.95 -5.47 -1.54
CA VAL A 365 -17.61 -5.96 -0.29
C VAL A 365 -17.92 -4.84 0.71
N VAL A 366 -17.61 -3.59 0.37
CA VAL A 366 -17.88 -2.41 1.19
C VAL A 366 -19.34 -1.97 1.01
N GLY A 367 -20.07 -1.83 2.11
CA GLY A 367 -21.42 -1.28 2.12
C GLY A 367 -21.44 0.25 2.05
N GLU A 368 -22.64 0.83 1.93
CA GLU A 368 -22.85 2.29 1.86
C GLU A 368 -22.34 3.03 3.12
N ASP A 369 -22.36 2.36 4.27
CA ASP A 369 -21.84 2.88 5.54
C ASP A 369 -20.29 2.93 5.62
N GLY A 370 -19.60 2.42 4.59
CA GLY A 370 -18.15 2.28 4.55
C GLY A 370 -17.60 1.11 5.38
N ASP A 371 -18.47 0.25 5.92
CA ASP A 371 -18.10 -0.96 6.65
C ASP A 371 -18.16 -2.21 5.75
N PHE A 372 -17.40 -3.24 6.11
CA PHE A 372 -17.29 -4.49 5.35
C PHE A 372 -17.44 -5.71 6.27
N PRO A 373 -17.85 -6.88 5.75
CA PRO A 373 -18.13 -8.04 6.59
C PRO A 373 -16.89 -8.46 7.40
N ARG A 374 -17.09 -8.66 8.71
CA ARG A 374 -16.04 -9.05 9.66
C ARG A 374 -14.90 -8.04 9.77
N SER A 375 -15.19 -6.76 9.52
CA SER A 375 -14.22 -5.68 9.66
C SER A 375 -13.49 -5.74 10.98
N THR A 376 -14.18 -5.82 12.13
CA THR A 376 -13.57 -5.92 13.48
C THR A 376 -12.53 -7.03 13.57
N VAL A 377 -12.87 -8.24 13.11
CA VAL A 377 -11.95 -9.39 13.10
C VAL A 377 -10.74 -9.10 12.21
N ALA A 378 -10.96 -8.47 11.05
CA ALA A 378 -9.86 -8.12 10.15
C ALA A 378 -8.82 -7.21 10.81
N TYR A 379 -9.22 -6.15 11.53
CA TYR A 379 -8.20 -5.30 12.18
C TYR A 379 -7.65 -5.94 13.45
N CYS A 380 -8.43 -6.73 14.19
CA CYS A 380 -7.86 -7.47 15.32
C CYS A 380 -6.78 -8.45 14.85
N THR A 381 -7.00 -9.14 13.73
CA THR A 381 -6.00 -10.04 13.15
C THR A 381 -4.80 -9.28 12.63
N ASP A 382 -5.01 -8.15 11.95
CA ASP A 382 -3.93 -7.28 11.46
C ASP A 382 -3.08 -6.75 12.63
N ALA A 383 -3.72 -6.21 13.67
CA ALA A 383 -3.07 -5.74 14.90
C ALA A 383 -2.28 -6.83 15.64
N ALA A 384 -2.80 -8.05 15.65
CA ALA A 384 -2.08 -9.20 16.19
C ALA A 384 -0.84 -9.52 15.33
N CYS A 385 -0.95 -9.40 14.01
CA CYS A 385 0.18 -9.58 13.10
C CYS A 385 1.23 -8.48 13.25
N ILE A 386 0.85 -7.24 13.56
CA ILE A 386 1.79 -6.16 13.92
C ILE A 386 2.63 -6.56 15.15
N SER A 387 1.96 -7.03 16.20
CA SER A 387 2.62 -7.48 17.43
C SER A 387 3.57 -8.66 17.14
N ILE A 388 3.12 -9.65 16.37
CA ILE A 388 3.95 -10.79 15.97
C ILE A 388 5.12 -10.33 15.08
N GLY A 389 4.92 -9.36 14.18
CA GLY A 389 5.97 -8.79 13.33
C GLY A 389 7.14 -8.24 14.14
N SER A 390 6.83 -7.49 15.20
CA SER A 390 7.85 -6.93 16.09
C SER A 390 8.65 -8.01 16.86
N LEU A 391 8.03 -9.16 17.19
CA LEU A 391 8.73 -10.29 17.82
C LEU A 391 9.75 -10.93 16.89
N PHE A 392 9.51 -10.89 15.58
CA PHE A 392 10.45 -11.35 14.57
C PHE A 392 11.46 -10.26 14.16
N GLY A 393 11.43 -9.08 14.79
CA GLY A 393 12.30 -7.95 14.47
C GLY A 393 11.94 -7.24 13.17
N CYS A 394 10.74 -7.44 12.64
CA CYS A 394 10.28 -6.70 11.47
C CYS A 394 9.47 -5.47 11.89
N SER A 395 9.39 -4.54 10.93
CA SER A 395 8.40 -3.47 10.89
C SER A 395 6.96 -3.98 10.90
N PRO A 396 5.97 -3.10 11.14
CA PRO A 396 4.56 -3.49 11.22
C PRO A 396 4.07 -4.23 9.96
N VAL A 397 3.30 -5.29 10.19
CA VAL A 397 2.62 -6.07 9.15
C VAL A 397 1.27 -5.43 8.88
N THR A 398 0.94 -5.20 7.61
CA THR A 398 -0.31 -4.56 7.18
C THR A 398 -0.88 -5.27 5.96
N ALA A 399 -2.10 -4.88 5.56
CA ALA A 399 -2.72 -5.37 4.34
C ALA A 399 -2.04 -4.81 3.09
N PHE A 400 -1.64 -5.72 2.20
CA PHE A 400 -0.82 -5.35 1.06
C PHE A 400 -1.67 -5.05 -0.19
N ILE A 401 -1.47 -3.90 -0.82
CA ILE A 401 -2.34 -3.39 -1.90
C ILE A 401 -2.20 -4.21 -3.19
N GLU A 402 -1.05 -4.84 -3.38
CA GLU A 402 -0.67 -5.67 -4.52
C GLU A 402 -1.41 -7.01 -4.54
N SER A 403 -2.05 -7.38 -3.41
CA SER A 403 -3.01 -8.49 -3.36
C SER A 403 -4.27 -8.21 -4.19
N GLY A 404 -4.50 -6.95 -4.56
CA GLY A 404 -5.49 -6.55 -5.56
C GLY A 404 -5.35 -7.26 -6.92
N SER A 405 -4.15 -7.73 -7.30
CA SER A 405 -3.97 -8.51 -8.52
C SER A 405 -4.66 -9.89 -8.46
N GLY A 406 -4.62 -10.57 -7.31
CA GLY A 406 -5.34 -11.81 -7.07
C GLY A 406 -6.84 -11.60 -7.02
N ILE A 407 -7.29 -10.48 -6.45
CA ILE A 407 -8.70 -10.08 -6.45
C ILE A 407 -9.17 -9.84 -7.91
N ALA A 408 -8.36 -9.18 -8.73
CA ALA A 408 -8.65 -8.94 -10.15
C ALA A 408 -8.67 -10.23 -10.98
N GLU A 409 -7.87 -11.25 -10.63
CA GLU A 409 -7.94 -12.61 -11.19
C GLU A 409 -9.25 -13.33 -10.82
N GLY A 410 -9.96 -12.81 -9.82
CA GLY A 410 -11.23 -13.32 -9.34
C GLY A 410 -11.14 -14.13 -8.06
N GLY A 411 -10.10 -13.91 -7.26
CA GLY A 411 -10.08 -14.32 -5.86
C GLY A 411 -11.12 -13.56 -5.05
N ARG A 412 -11.95 -14.27 -4.28
CA ARG A 412 -13.07 -13.69 -3.52
C ARG A 412 -13.11 -14.15 -2.07
N THR A 413 -12.34 -15.16 -1.69
CA THR A 413 -12.34 -15.73 -0.34
C THR A 413 -10.96 -15.72 0.29
N GLY A 414 -10.89 -16.03 1.58
CA GLY A 414 -9.63 -16.16 2.30
C GLY A 414 -8.74 -17.30 1.81
N LEU A 415 -9.25 -18.20 0.96
CA LEU A 415 -8.45 -19.27 0.38
C LEU A 415 -7.33 -18.74 -0.52
N THR A 416 -7.55 -17.61 -1.20
CA THR A 416 -6.50 -16.88 -1.94
C THR A 416 -5.35 -16.44 -1.04
N ALA A 417 -5.67 -15.82 0.10
CA ALA A 417 -4.69 -15.36 1.09
C ALA A 417 -3.94 -16.54 1.73
N ILE A 418 -4.64 -17.63 2.05
CA ILE A 418 -4.02 -18.86 2.56
C ILE A 418 -3.05 -19.45 1.53
N THR A 419 -3.46 -19.55 0.26
CA THR A 419 -2.60 -20.07 -0.82
C THR A 419 -1.36 -19.21 -0.98
N ALA A 420 -1.50 -17.88 -1.00
CA ALA A 420 -0.38 -16.97 -1.04
C ALA A 420 0.55 -17.13 0.18
N GLY A 421 -0.02 -17.28 1.38
CA GLY A 421 0.74 -17.49 2.61
C GLY A 421 1.50 -18.82 2.63
N VAL A 422 0.91 -19.90 2.10
CA VAL A 422 1.62 -21.18 1.92
C VAL A 422 2.78 -21.02 0.93
N CYS A 423 2.61 -20.27 -0.16
CA CYS A 423 3.71 -19.97 -1.08
C CYS A 423 4.84 -19.17 -0.40
N PHE A 424 4.51 -18.22 0.48
CA PHE A 424 5.51 -17.51 1.30
C PHE A 424 6.24 -18.45 2.26
N LEU A 425 5.56 -19.40 2.90
CA LEU A 425 6.22 -20.39 3.75
C LEU A 425 7.14 -21.32 2.93
N ILE A 426 6.72 -21.72 1.72
CA ILE A 426 7.58 -22.51 0.82
C ILE A 426 8.81 -21.72 0.40
N SER A 427 8.68 -20.40 0.19
CA SER A 427 9.81 -19.54 -0.19
C SER A 427 10.91 -19.47 0.87
N LEU A 428 10.61 -19.81 2.13
CA LEU A 428 11.58 -19.86 3.23
C LEU A 428 12.71 -20.86 2.96
N PHE A 429 12.43 -22.01 2.34
CA PHE A 429 13.46 -22.99 1.98
C PHE A 429 14.41 -22.49 0.89
N PHE A 430 14.00 -21.46 0.14
CA PHE A 430 14.77 -20.82 -0.91
C PHE A 430 15.37 -19.47 -0.47
N ALA A 431 15.43 -19.21 0.85
CA ALA A 431 16.01 -17.99 1.40
C ALA A 431 17.42 -17.65 0.86
N PRO A 432 18.32 -18.63 0.62
CA PRO A 432 19.65 -18.33 0.04
C PRO A 432 19.61 -17.71 -1.36
N ILE A 433 18.64 -18.11 -2.19
CA ILE A 433 18.42 -17.53 -3.51
C ILE A 433 17.83 -16.12 -3.38
N LEU A 434 16.94 -15.90 -2.42
CA LEU A 434 16.32 -14.59 -2.21
C LEU A 434 17.32 -13.58 -1.61
N ALA A 435 18.29 -14.04 -0.83
CA ALA A 435 19.37 -13.21 -0.28
C ALA A 435 20.40 -12.76 -1.31
N SER A 436 20.49 -13.46 -2.45
CA SER A 436 21.38 -13.10 -3.54
C SER A 436 20.78 -12.09 -4.53
N ILE A 437 19.53 -11.65 -4.30
CA ILE A 437 18.89 -10.62 -5.13
C ILE A 437 19.58 -9.27 -4.86
N PRO A 438 20.17 -8.64 -5.90
CA PRO A 438 20.84 -7.37 -5.73
C PRO A 438 19.82 -6.21 -5.64
N PRO A 439 20.15 -5.10 -4.95
CA PRO A 439 19.26 -3.94 -4.81
C PRO A 439 18.84 -3.31 -6.14
N TRP A 440 19.72 -3.29 -7.15
CA TRP A 440 19.40 -2.76 -8.48
C TRP A 440 18.40 -3.63 -9.27
N ALA A 441 18.19 -4.90 -8.90
CA ALA A 441 17.11 -5.72 -9.47
C ALA A 441 15.74 -5.32 -8.93
N THR A 442 15.68 -4.90 -7.65
CA THR A 442 14.44 -4.53 -6.98
C THR A 442 14.07 -3.05 -7.18
N GLY A 443 15.05 -2.17 -7.39
CA GLY A 443 14.80 -0.73 -7.53
C GLY A 443 13.79 -0.35 -8.62
N CYS A 444 13.96 -0.85 -9.85
CA CYS A 444 13.00 -0.59 -10.92
C CYS A 444 11.63 -1.22 -10.68
N THR A 445 11.58 -2.34 -9.94
CA THR A 445 10.30 -2.93 -9.53
C THR A 445 9.54 -1.98 -8.61
N LEU A 446 10.21 -1.35 -7.64
CA LEU A 446 9.58 -0.38 -6.74
C LEU A 446 9.03 0.84 -7.48
N VAL A 447 9.76 1.32 -8.49
CA VAL A 447 9.27 2.38 -9.40
C VAL A 447 8.01 1.95 -10.13
N LEU A 448 7.97 0.71 -10.65
CA LEU A 448 6.78 0.18 -11.34
C LEU A 448 5.60 -0.07 -10.39
N VAL A 449 5.86 -0.50 -9.16
CA VAL A 449 4.84 -0.62 -8.11
C VAL A 449 4.24 0.76 -7.80
N GLY A 450 5.07 1.79 -7.63
CA GLY A 450 4.60 3.18 -7.50
C GLY A 450 3.73 3.63 -8.67
N CYS A 451 4.12 3.28 -9.91
CA CYS A 451 3.32 3.53 -11.11
C CYS A 451 1.96 2.80 -11.10
N LEU A 452 1.86 1.60 -10.51
CA LEU A 452 0.57 0.93 -10.36
C LEU A 452 -0.31 1.62 -9.31
N MET A 453 0.29 2.10 -8.21
CA MET A 453 -0.43 2.77 -7.12
C MET A 453 -0.94 4.16 -7.50
N ILE A 454 -0.22 4.89 -8.35
CA ILE A 454 -0.63 6.24 -8.79
C ILE A 454 -1.99 6.24 -9.51
N ARG A 455 -2.46 5.09 -10.02
CA ARG A 455 -3.78 4.96 -10.66
C ARG A 455 -4.93 5.38 -9.74
N GLN A 456 -4.76 5.29 -8.42
CA GLN A 456 -5.76 5.73 -7.44
C GLN A 456 -5.97 7.25 -7.44
N VAL A 457 -5.05 8.03 -8.03
CA VAL A 457 -5.14 9.49 -8.12
C VAL A 457 -6.40 9.96 -8.86
N THR A 458 -6.92 9.14 -9.79
CA THR A 458 -8.13 9.45 -10.56
C THR A 458 -9.40 9.31 -9.73
N SER A 459 -9.35 8.65 -8.57
CA SER A 459 -10.48 8.53 -7.65
C SER A 459 -10.66 9.76 -6.75
N ILE A 460 -9.70 10.68 -6.77
CA ILE A 460 -9.75 11.93 -6.00
C ILE A 460 -10.57 12.94 -6.78
N ASN A 461 -11.47 13.67 -6.10
CA ASN A 461 -12.21 14.76 -6.73
C ASN A 461 -11.30 15.98 -6.96
N TRP A 462 -10.79 16.12 -8.18
CA TRP A 462 -9.98 17.26 -8.61
C TRP A 462 -10.80 18.52 -8.95
N GLN A 463 -12.12 18.40 -9.09
CA GLN A 463 -13.00 19.50 -9.48
C GLN A 463 -13.31 20.44 -8.31
N TYR A 464 -13.26 19.93 -7.08
CA TYR A 464 -13.47 20.72 -5.87
C TYR A 464 -12.14 21.01 -5.17
N ILE A 465 -11.83 22.30 -5.02
CA ILE A 465 -10.55 22.76 -4.45
C ILE A 465 -10.34 22.27 -3.01
N GLY A 466 -11.43 22.06 -2.26
CA GLY A 466 -11.37 21.62 -0.87
C GLY A 466 -10.99 20.16 -0.68
N ASP A 467 -11.01 19.37 -1.74
CA ASP A 467 -10.54 17.99 -1.75
C ASP A 467 -9.22 17.88 -2.53
N ALA A 468 -9.07 18.62 -3.64
CA ALA A 468 -7.88 18.60 -4.49
C ALA A 468 -6.60 19.08 -3.80
N VAL A 469 -6.64 20.22 -3.09
CA VAL A 469 -5.43 20.81 -2.45
C VAL A 469 -4.90 19.94 -1.30
N PRO A 470 -5.73 19.50 -0.34
CA PRO A 470 -5.26 18.60 0.73
C PRO A 470 -4.67 17.31 0.18
N SER A 471 -5.32 16.72 -0.84
CA SER A 471 -4.78 15.54 -1.52
C SER A 471 -3.43 15.84 -2.14
N PHE A 472 -3.30 16.88 -2.97
CA PHE A 472 -2.01 17.23 -3.60
C PHE A 472 -0.88 17.41 -2.59
N VAL A 473 -1.12 18.12 -1.49
CA VAL A 473 -0.10 18.30 -0.45
C VAL A 473 0.28 16.97 0.19
N THR A 474 -0.69 16.11 0.48
CA THR A 474 -0.43 14.75 0.97
C THR A 474 0.46 13.96 0.01
N LEU A 475 0.14 13.98 -1.31
CA LEU A 475 0.90 13.28 -2.34
C LEU A 475 2.35 13.78 -2.46
N ALA A 476 2.56 15.10 -2.40
CA ALA A 476 3.86 15.72 -2.62
C ALA A 476 4.75 15.73 -1.38
N PHE A 477 4.20 15.98 -0.19
CA PHE A 477 5.01 16.06 1.02
C PHE A 477 5.57 14.69 1.42
N MET A 478 4.84 13.59 1.20
CA MET A 478 5.31 12.25 1.57
C MET A 478 6.70 11.91 1.00
N PRO A 479 6.91 11.93 -0.34
CA PRO A 479 8.23 11.68 -0.93
C PRO A 479 9.24 12.77 -0.52
N PHE A 480 8.93 14.04 -0.74
CA PHE A 480 9.92 15.11 -0.56
C PHE A 480 10.34 15.38 0.89
N SER A 481 9.51 15.03 1.87
CA SER A 481 9.90 15.08 3.30
C SER A 481 10.50 13.79 3.80
N TYR A 482 10.54 12.75 2.96
CA TYR A 482 10.94 11.40 3.31
C TYR A 482 10.18 10.83 4.51
N SER A 483 8.94 11.32 4.72
CA SER A 483 8.14 11.04 5.92
C SER A 483 6.65 10.95 5.63
N VAL A 484 6.14 9.72 5.72
CA VAL A 484 4.71 9.42 5.53
C VAL A 484 3.85 10.14 6.56
N ALA A 485 4.31 10.19 7.82
CA ALA A 485 3.60 10.81 8.93
C ALA A 485 3.38 12.32 8.71
N TYR A 486 4.45 13.05 8.38
CA TYR A 486 4.35 14.50 8.13
C TYR A 486 3.50 14.81 6.90
N GLY A 487 3.59 14.00 5.84
CA GLY A 487 2.73 14.14 4.66
C GLY A 487 1.24 14.00 4.99
N LEU A 488 0.86 13.00 5.80
CA LEU A 488 -0.52 12.82 6.26
C LEU A 488 -1.02 13.99 7.12
N ILE A 489 -0.21 14.41 8.10
CA ILE A 489 -0.57 15.49 9.02
C ILE A 489 -0.78 16.80 8.24
N ALA A 490 0.14 17.13 7.33
CA ALA A 490 0.03 18.31 6.48
C ALA A 490 -1.26 18.28 5.64
N GLY A 491 -1.55 17.15 5.00
CA GLY A 491 -2.79 16.94 4.26
C GLY A 491 -4.05 17.16 5.10
N MET A 492 -4.10 16.55 6.29
CA MET A 492 -5.25 16.64 7.18
C MET A 492 -5.46 18.05 7.74
N LEU A 493 -4.38 18.74 8.12
CA LEU A 493 -4.45 20.13 8.58
C LEU A 493 -4.98 21.06 7.49
N ILE A 494 -4.55 20.87 6.24
CA ILE A 494 -5.02 21.67 5.11
C ILE A 494 -6.48 21.35 4.81
N TYR A 495 -6.88 20.08 4.84
CA TYR A 495 -8.29 19.70 4.69
C TYR A 495 -9.18 20.38 5.73
N VAL A 496 -8.81 20.27 7.01
CA VAL A 496 -9.59 20.84 8.12
C VAL A 496 -9.62 22.35 8.00
N SER A 497 -8.48 23.02 7.85
CA SER A 497 -8.42 24.48 7.77
C SER A 497 -9.20 25.04 6.58
N LEU A 498 -9.02 24.48 5.39
CA LEU A 498 -9.61 24.98 4.16
C LEU A 498 -11.12 24.69 4.08
N ASN A 499 -11.56 23.46 4.40
CA ASN A 499 -12.99 23.16 4.42
C ASN A 499 -13.72 23.87 5.58
N THR A 500 -13.06 24.09 6.72
CA THR A 500 -13.64 24.90 7.81
C THR A 500 -13.79 26.36 7.37
N MET A 501 -12.78 26.95 6.73
CA MET A 501 -12.85 28.32 6.24
C MET A 501 -13.97 28.49 5.20
N ILE A 502 -14.09 27.58 4.24
CA ILE A 502 -15.16 27.61 3.24
C ILE A 502 -16.53 27.46 3.92
N TRP A 503 -16.66 26.53 4.88
CA TRP A 503 -17.90 26.35 5.63
C TRP A 503 -18.31 27.63 6.39
N VAL A 504 -17.36 28.31 7.03
CA VAL A 504 -17.60 29.59 7.72
C VAL A 504 -18.11 30.65 6.75
N VAL A 505 -17.50 30.79 5.57
CA VAL A 505 -17.95 31.77 4.55
C VAL A 505 -19.37 31.45 4.08
N VAL A 506 -19.66 30.20 3.74
CA VAL A 506 -21.01 29.80 3.29
C VAL A 506 -22.05 30.05 4.38
N HIS A 507 -21.71 29.74 5.63
CA HIS A 507 -22.60 29.93 6.77
C HIS A 507 -22.86 31.42 7.07
N LEU A 508 -21.81 32.24 7.10
CA LEU A 508 -21.93 33.69 7.32
C LEU A 508 -22.68 34.40 6.19
N THR A 509 -22.57 33.91 4.95
CA THR A 509 -23.24 34.51 3.80
C THR A 509 -24.65 33.96 3.57
N GLY A 510 -25.14 33.06 4.44
CA GLY A 510 -26.46 32.43 4.31
C GLY A 510 -26.64 31.68 2.99
N GLY A 511 -25.54 31.11 2.44
CA GLY A 511 -25.56 30.39 1.16
C GLY A 511 -25.50 31.27 -0.09
N ARG A 512 -25.37 32.60 0.00
CA ARG A 512 -25.28 33.49 -1.18
C ARG A 512 -23.95 33.39 -1.93
N VAL A 513 -22.87 33.01 -1.24
CA VAL A 513 -21.55 32.78 -1.83
C VAL A 513 -21.19 31.33 -1.58
N THR A 514 -21.29 30.51 -2.62
CA THR A 514 -20.79 29.14 -2.63
C THR A 514 -19.59 29.05 -3.56
N PRO A 515 -18.52 28.33 -3.18
CA PRO A 515 -17.40 28.10 -4.08
C PRO A 515 -17.84 27.33 -5.32
N SER A 516 -17.07 27.44 -6.40
CA SER A 516 -17.27 26.64 -7.61
C SER A 516 -17.28 25.15 -7.24
N ASN A 517 -18.19 24.39 -7.85
CA ASN A 517 -18.35 22.94 -7.67
C ASN A 517 -18.63 22.49 -6.21
N TRP A 518 -19.25 23.35 -5.40
CA TRP A 518 -19.64 23.01 -4.02
C TRP A 518 -20.54 21.76 -3.92
N ASN A 519 -21.39 21.53 -4.91
CA ASN A 519 -22.30 20.37 -4.95
C ASN A 519 -21.57 19.04 -5.23
N GLU A 520 -20.34 19.10 -5.72
CA GLU A 520 -19.52 17.92 -6.02
C GLU A 520 -18.59 17.55 -4.86
N LYS A 521 -18.60 18.32 -3.77
CA LYS A 521 -17.83 18.03 -2.56
C LYS A 521 -18.10 16.59 -2.12
N GLU A 522 -17.05 15.84 -1.76
CA GLU A 522 -17.28 14.56 -1.11
C GLU A 522 -18.14 14.76 0.14
N VAL A 523 -19.24 14.01 0.24
CA VAL A 523 -20.16 14.07 1.37
C VAL A 523 -19.46 13.50 2.60
N TYR A 524 -18.69 14.37 3.26
CA TYR A 524 -18.09 14.12 4.53
C TYR A 524 -19.05 14.60 5.61
N ASN A 525 -19.80 13.66 6.18
CA ASN A 525 -20.61 13.95 7.36
C ASN A 525 -19.68 14.04 8.57
N TRP A 526 -19.37 15.26 8.99
CA TRP A 526 -18.73 15.53 10.28
C TRP A 526 -19.73 15.19 11.38
N GLY A 527 -19.78 13.94 11.83
CA GLY A 527 -20.68 13.57 12.91
C GLY A 527 -20.93 12.09 13.03
N MET A 528 -20.89 11.61 14.28
CA MET A 528 -21.35 10.29 14.65
C MET A 528 -22.81 10.09 14.23
N GLY A 529 -23.07 9.15 13.32
CA GLY A 529 -24.38 8.49 13.34
C GLY A 529 -24.56 7.88 14.74
N LYS A 530 -25.68 8.12 15.43
CA LYS A 530 -25.91 7.61 16.80
C LYS A 530 -25.76 6.08 16.91
N ARG A 531 -25.83 5.38 15.77
CA ARG A 531 -25.62 3.94 15.62
C ARG A 531 -24.15 3.51 15.68
N ASP A 532 -23.20 4.39 15.37
CA ASP A 532 -21.75 4.14 15.29
C ASP A 532 -20.98 4.42 16.60
N MET A 533 -21.62 5.03 17.60
CA MET A 533 -20.95 5.33 18.87
C MET A 533 -20.71 4.03 19.66
N PRO A 534 -19.49 3.80 20.20
CA PRO A 534 -19.17 2.63 21.01
C PRO A 534 -20.21 2.37 22.09
N ARG A 535 -20.57 1.11 22.34
CA ARG A 535 -21.60 0.76 23.35
C ARG A 535 -21.30 1.38 24.72
N TRP A 536 -20.04 1.36 25.15
CA TRP A 536 -19.63 1.95 26.43
C TRP A 536 -19.80 3.47 26.45
N MET A 537 -19.46 4.16 25.37
CA MET A 537 -19.62 5.61 25.24
C MET A 537 -21.09 6.02 25.11
N ARG A 538 -21.94 5.17 24.51
CA ARG A 538 -23.40 5.33 24.50
C ARG A 538 -24.01 5.17 25.89
N ILE A 539 -23.59 4.15 26.62
CA ILE A 539 -24.00 3.93 28.03
C ILE A 539 -23.51 5.09 28.90
N LEU A 540 -22.30 5.59 28.68
CA LEU A 540 -21.70 6.66 29.48
C LEU A 540 -22.32 8.02 29.15
N ALA A 541 -22.62 8.30 27.88
CA ALA A 541 -23.41 9.44 27.45
C ALA A 541 -24.84 9.37 27.99
N GLN A 542 -25.49 8.21 27.94
CA GLN A 542 -26.82 7.98 28.53
C GLN A 542 -26.82 8.20 30.05
N LYS A 543 -25.76 7.76 30.73
CA LYS A 543 -25.59 7.94 32.18
C LYS A 543 -25.30 9.39 32.56
N MET A 544 -24.68 10.18 31.67
CA MET A 544 -24.46 11.61 31.87
C MET A 544 -25.64 12.50 31.43
N THR A 545 -26.45 12.10 30.44
CA THR A 545 -27.54 12.94 29.89
C THR A 545 -28.96 12.53 30.31
N GLY A 546 -29.15 11.41 31.01
CA GLY A 546 -30.42 11.06 31.66
C GLY A 546 -31.64 10.90 30.73
N ARG A 547 -31.46 10.71 29.41
CA ARG A 547 -32.57 10.56 28.45
C ARG A 547 -32.91 9.10 28.22
N ASN A 548 -34.21 8.80 28.35
CA ASN A 548 -34.79 7.47 28.20
C ASN A 548 -35.02 7.10 26.71
N ASN A 549 -35.11 5.80 26.45
CA ASN A 549 -35.07 5.18 25.10
C ASN A 549 -36.16 5.65 24.13
N GLN A 550 -37.30 6.15 24.62
CA GLN A 550 -38.48 6.48 23.80
C GLN A 550 -38.39 7.82 23.04
N ASP A 551 -37.63 8.80 23.56
CA ASP A 551 -37.42 10.07 22.86
C ASP A 551 -36.46 9.96 21.67
N PHE A 552 -35.74 8.84 21.56
CA PHE A 552 -34.77 8.58 20.50
C PHE A 552 -35.41 7.94 19.27
N GLU A 553 -36.29 6.95 19.45
CA GLU A 553 -37.02 6.32 18.33
C GLU A 553 -37.97 7.31 17.61
N GLN A 554 -38.55 8.25 18.36
CA GLN A 554 -39.46 9.25 17.77
C GLN A 554 -38.73 10.32 16.96
N LYS A 555 -37.44 10.61 17.26
CA LYS A 555 -36.60 11.47 16.42
C LYS A 555 -36.12 10.75 15.16
N ASP A 556 -35.82 9.47 15.26
CA ASP A 556 -35.40 8.64 14.12
C ASP A 556 -36.54 8.48 13.09
N ALA A 557 -37.80 8.43 13.53
CA ALA A 557 -38.96 8.44 12.64
C ALA A 557 -39.16 9.80 11.93
N VAL A 558 -38.80 10.91 12.56
CA VAL A 558 -38.93 12.26 11.96
C VAL A 558 -37.79 12.56 10.99
N GLU A 559 -36.54 12.17 11.31
CA GLU A 559 -35.38 12.35 10.40
C GLU A 559 -35.46 11.46 9.14
N MET A 560 -36.06 10.26 9.23
CA MET A 560 -36.28 9.42 8.03
C MET A 560 -37.34 10.03 7.09
N VAL A 561 -38.37 10.68 7.62
CA VAL A 561 -39.41 11.38 6.83
C VAL A 561 -38.87 12.64 6.14
N ASP A 562 -37.92 13.34 6.76
CA ASP A 562 -37.23 14.49 6.15
C ASP A 562 -36.24 14.08 5.03
N THR A 563 -35.72 12.84 5.10
CA THR A 563 -34.82 12.28 4.08
C THR A 563 -35.58 11.77 2.85
N GLU A 564 -36.77 11.18 3.03
CA GLU A 564 -37.65 10.81 1.90
C GLU A 564 -38.30 12.02 1.23
N SER A 565 -38.65 13.06 1.98
CA SER A 565 -39.26 14.27 1.41
C SER A 565 -38.26 15.17 0.66
N SER A 566 -36.97 15.12 0.99
CA SER A 566 -35.91 15.83 0.26
C SER A 566 -35.48 15.11 -1.02
N THR A 567 -35.56 13.77 -1.07
CA THR A 567 -35.29 12.97 -2.29
C THR A 567 -36.47 12.98 -3.27
N VAL A 568 -37.73 13.05 -2.80
CA VAL A 568 -38.90 13.16 -3.70
C VAL A 568 -38.99 14.55 -4.35
N ARG A 569 -38.54 15.62 -3.68
CA ARG A 569 -38.52 16.97 -4.27
C ARG A 569 -37.49 17.14 -5.39
N THR A 570 -36.40 16.37 -5.38
CA THR A 570 -35.39 16.40 -6.45
C THR A 570 -35.85 15.64 -7.69
N ALA A 571 -36.69 14.60 -7.53
CA ALA A 571 -37.26 13.84 -8.64
C ALA A 571 -38.46 14.56 -9.30
N SER A 572 -39.17 15.46 -8.60
CA SER A 572 -40.33 16.17 -9.14
C SER A 572 -40.05 17.56 -9.73
N GLN A 573 -38.79 18.02 -9.77
CA GLN A 573 -38.40 19.31 -10.38
C GLN A 573 -37.80 19.17 -11.80
N HIS A 574 -37.87 18.00 -12.41
CA HIS A 574 -37.69 17.81 -13.85
C HIS A 574 -39.02 17.40 -14.49
N GLY A 575 -39.95 18.35 -14.50
CA GLY A 575 -41.23 18.20 -15.17
C GLY A 575 -42.16 19.36 -14.85
N SER A 576 -42.46 20.15 -15.88
CA SER A 576 -43.49 21.20 -15.95
C SER A 576 -43.19 22.57 -15.30
N SER A 577 -42.98 23.59 -16.15
CA SER A 577 -43.71 24.87 -16.09
C SER A 577 -43.29 25.82 -17.23
N GLU A 578 -44.07 25.91 -18.30
CA GLU A 578 -44.22 27.14 -19.11
C GLU A 578 -45.67 27.65 -18.95
N PRO A 579 -45.91 28.98 -18.88
CA PRO A 579 -47.25 29.55 -18.71
C PRO A 579 -47.98 29.83 -20.05
N PRO A 580 -49.31 30.11 -20.05
CA PRO A 580 -50.17 29.88 -21.21
C PRO A 580 -50.55 31.12 -22.06
N GLY A 581 -50.85 30.88 -23.36
CA GLY A 581 -51.69 31.68 -24.28
C GLY A 581 -50.95 32.75 -25.12
N SER A 582 -51.14 32.96 -26.43
CA SER A 582 -52.18 32.61 -27.42
C SER A 582 -51.63 32.83 -28.88
N PRO A 583 -52.37 32.52 -29.97
CA PRO A 583 -51.82 31.93 -31.20
C PRO A 583 -51.65 32.89 -32.40
N ARG A 584 -50.80 32.51 -33.39
CA ARG A 584 -51.00 32.72 -34.84
C ARG A 584 -49.86 32.15 -35.71
N GLY A 585 -50.23 31.38 -36.73
CA GLY A 585 -49.66 31.53 -38.08
C GLY A 585 -48.53 30.58 -38.55
N ALA A 586 -48.95 29.43 -39.09
CA ALA A 586 -48.58 28.88 -40.42
C ALA A 586 -47.11 28.65 -40.86
N THR A 587 -46.98 27.52 -41.58
CA THR A 587 -46.01 27.12 -42.64
C THR A 587 -44.56 26.85 -42.25
N GLN A 588 -43.78 25.94 -42.84
CA GLN A 588 -43.83 24.71 -43.66
C GLN A 588 -42.38 24.57 -44.22
N GLU A 589 -41.92 23.35 -44.53
CA GLU A 589 -40.69 23.01 -45.28
C GLU A 589 -39.35 22.97 -44.50
N HIS A 590 -38.32 22.18 -44.85
CA HIS A 590 -38.08 20.85 -45.45
C HIS A 590 -36.52 20.78 -45.60
N PHE A 591 -35.94 19.57 -45.62
CA PHE A 591 -34.52 19.22 -45.96
C PHE A 591 -33.42 19.60 -44.95
N GLY A 592 -32.38 18.81 -44.66
CA GLY A 592 -31.87 17.58 -45.26
C GLY A 592 -30.39 17.68 -45.64
N THR A 593 -29.51 17.02 -44.85
CA THR A 593 -28.23 16.34 -45.24
C THR A 593 -26.91 17.09 -45.57
N ALA A 594 -25.82 16.47 -45.07
CA ALA A 594 -24.42 16.32 -45.57
C ALA A 594 -23.48 17.54 -45.53
N ILE A 595 -22.32 17.53 -44.84
CA ILE A 595 -21.02 16.85 -45.02
C ILE A 595 -20.15 17.41 -46.19
N THR A 596 -18.88 17.75 -45.84
CA THR A 596 -17.60 17.85 -46.61
C THR A 596 -17.07 19.16 -47.24
N SER A 597 -15.72 19.25 -47.16
CA SER A 597 -14.71 20.10 -47.84
C SER A 597 -14.51 21.53 -47.28
N SER A 598 -13.34 22.00 -46.84
CA SER A 598 -11.91 21.96 -47.23
C SER A 598 -11.48 22.93 -48.34
N GLN A 599 -10.61 23.88 -47.95
CA GLN A 599 -9.64 24.68 -48.71
C GLN A 599 -10.05 25.98 -49.43
N GLY A 600 -9.19 27.01 -49.27
CA GLY A 600 -9.10 28.26 -50.04
C GLY A 600 -8.84 29.47 -49.13
N GLN A 601 -7.59 29.80 -48.77
CA GLN A 601 -6.67 30.77 -49.43
C GLN A 601 -7.10 32.26 -49.37
N GLU A 602 -6.36 33.06 -48.57
CA GLU A 602 -5.87 34.43 -48.86
C GLU A 602 -5.01 34.86 -47.65
N ALA A 603 -3.68 34.82 -47.71
CA ALA A 603 -2.74 35.77 -48.34
C ALA A 603 -2.56 37.10 -47.58
N ASP A 604 -1.37 37.18 -46.95
CA ASP A 604 -0.46 38.32 -46.91
C ASP A 604 -0.65 39.46 -45.88
N ARG A 605 0.19 39.45 -44.84
CA ARG A 605 0.98 40.63 -44.41
C ARG A 605 2.12 40.24 -43.46
N THR A 606 3.31 40.38 -44.01
CA THR A 606 4.63 40.50 -43.38
C THR A 606 4.66 41.51 -42.22
N HIS A 607 5.31 41.12 -41.10
CA HIS A 607 6.34 41.94 -40.46
C HIS A 607 7.14 41.07 -39.47
N ALA A 608 8.42 40.88 -39.80
CA ALA A 608 9.46 40.47 -38.87
C ALA A 608 9.79 41.65 -37.93
N ILE A 609 10.18 41.35 -36.68
CA ILE A 609 11.34 41.92 -35.98
C ILE A 609 11.67 40.99 -34.80
N SER A 610 12.94 40.63 -34.75
CA SER A 610 13.68 39.90 -33.72
C SER A 610 13.81 40.66 -32.41
N HIS A 611 13.77 39.95 -31.28
CA HIS A 611 14.82 39.96 -30.25
C HIS A 611 14.77 38.69 -29.43
#